data_AF-A0A959V9U4-F1
#
_entry.id   AF-A0A959V9U4-F1
#
_cell.length_a   1.000
_cell.length_b   1.000
_cell.length_c   1.000
_cell.angle_alpha   90.00
_cell.angle_beta   90.00
_cell.angle_gamma   90.00
#
_symmetry.space_group_name_H-M   'P 1'
#
loop_
_entity.id
_entity.type
_entity.pdbx_description
1 polymer ?
#
loop_
_entity_poly.entity_id
_entity_poly.type
_entity_poly.pdbx_seq_one_letter_code
_entity_poly.pdbx_strand_id
1 'polypeptide(L)'
;MKTIEEKYKEFYHLEFPSELKGEEILGIDLVLLDSETAGLIDKYISYKGKLTKPDFELLEILNQELKTVTKELKGIYRTYFSTLWNLSNQVVSKLSQTKRFLKNTKDEEIHRKWKKNFKIIREILNEWDPLGVADMVDDEYDAINFLAYSAVINNGELKEIKNAINGYLTKSMEINASENDIEEIARKIKNAVQ
;
A
#
# COMPACT_ATOMS: atom_id res chain seq x y z
N MET A 1 -2.42 -34.62 -0.03
CA MET A 1 -1.86 -33.51 -0.83
C MET A 1 -0.67 -32.96 -0.06
N LYS A 2 0.53 -32.86 -0.66
CA LYS A 2 1.74 -32.44 0.08
C LYS A 2 1.65 -30.99 0.55
N THR A 3 2.16 -30.70 1.75
CA THR A 3 2.29 -29.36 2.32
C THR A 3 3.37 -28.53 1.60
N ILE A 4 3.41 -27.22 1.85
CA ILE A 4 4.48 -26.35 1.31
C ILE A 4 5.84 -26.81 1.84
N GLU A 5 5.92 -27.18 3.12
CA GLU A 5 7.15 -27.65 3.75
C GLU A 5 7.66 -28.96 3.11
N GLU A 6 6.79 -29.94 2.89
CA GLU A 6 7.16 -31.20 2.24
C GLU A 6 7.68 -30.98 0.82
N LYS A 7 6.99 -30.14 0.04
CA LYS A 7 7.41 -29.80 -1.32
C LYS A 7 8.72 -29.01 -1.33
N TYR A 8 8.93 -28.13 -0.34
CA TYR A 8 10.17 -27.36 -0.24
C TYR A 8 11.35 -28.24 0.15
N LYS A 9 11.17 -29.22 1.06
CA LYS A 9 12.21 -30.21 1.36
C LYS A 9 12.63 -31.00 0.13
N GLU A 10 11.68 -31.39 -0.71
CA GLU A 10 11.99 -32.06 -1.99
C GLU A 10 12.78 -31.15 -2.94
N PHE A 11 12.38 -29.88 -3.05
CA PHE A 11 13.08 -28.90 -3.87
C PHE A 11 14.49 -28.59 -3.34
N TYR A 12 14.66 -28.49 -2.03
CA TYR A 12 15.93 -28.16 -1.38
C TYR A 12 17.04 -29.19 -1.67
N HIS A 13 16.66 -30.42 -2.02
CA HIS A 13 17.59 -31.47 -2.43
C HIS A 13 17.93 -31.46 -3.93
N LEU A 14 17.29 -30.59 -4.73
CA LEU A 14 17.65 -30.41 -6.13
C LEU A 14 18.88 -29.51 -6.23
N GLU A 15 19.86 -29.93 -7.02
CA GLU A 15 21.01 -29.08 -7.32
C GLU A 15 20.59 -27.95 -8.25
N PHE A 16 21.09 -26.74 -7.98
CA PHE A 16 20.95 -25.61 -8.89
C PHE A 16 21.61 -25.97 -10.25
N PRO A 17 20.94 -25.72 -11.39
CA PRO A 17 21.50 -26.07 -12.69
C PRO A 17 22.81 -25.32 -12.98
N SER A 18 23.91 -26.06 -13.07
CA SER A 18 25.26 -25.50 -13.12
C SER A 18 25.51 -24.55 -14.30
N GLU A 19 24.81 -24.79 -15.40
CA GLU A 19 24.87 -24.05 -16.66
C GLU A 19 24.22 -22.68 -16.58
N LEU A 20 23.45 -22.41 -15.51
CA LEU A 20 22.80 -21.12 -15.27
C LEU A 20 23.59 -20.25 -14.28
N LYS A 21 24.77 -20.70 -13.84
CA LYS A 21 25.60 -19.94 -12.89
C LYS A 21 26.13 -18.67 -13.56
N GLY A 22 25.75 -17.52 -13.02
CA GLY A 22 26.12 -16.21 -13.56
C GLY A 22 25.32 -15.81 -14.80
N GLU A 23 24.29 -16.57 -15.16
CA GLU A 23 23.39 -16.22 -16.24
C GLU A 23 22.35 -15.21 -15.78
N GLU A 24 21.98 -14.33 -16.70
CA GLU A 24 20.99 -13.29 -16.50
C GLU A 24 19.94 -13.38 -17.61
N ILE A 25 18.66 -13.32 -17.24
CA ILE A 25 17.55 -13.31 -18.20
C ILE A 25 16.76 -12.03 -17.97
N LEU A 26 16.70 -11.16 -19.00
CA LEU A 26 15.95 -9.91 -18.98
C LEU A 26 16.37 -8.96 -17.83
N GLY A 27 17.65 -8.92 -17.46
CA GLY A 27 18.10 -8.10 -16.31
C GLY A 27 18.04 -8.82 -14.96
N ILE A 28 17.63 -10.10 -14.92
CA ILE A 28 17.41 -10.85 -13.67
C ILE A 28 18.48 -11.92 -13.49
N ASP A 29 19.31 -11.78 -12.46
CA ASP A 29 20.32 -12.76 -12.05
C ASP A 29 19.64 -14.03 -11.51
N LEU A 30 19.90 -15.17 -12.15
CA LEU A 30 19.23 -16.43 -11.85
C LEU A 30 19.68 -17.05 -10.51
N VAL A 31 20.91 -16.79 -10.07
CA VAL A 31 21.45 -17.28 -8.80
C VAL A 31 20.85 -16.47 -7.65
N LEU A 32 20.76 -15.15 -7.81
CA LEU A 32 20.13 -14.28 -6.83
C LEU A 32 18.64 -14.60 -6.70
N LEU A 33 17.94 -14.72 -7.84
CA LEU A 33 16.52 -15.05 -7.88
C LEU A 33 16.22 -16.39 -7.17
N ASP A 34 17.03 -17.41 -7.40
CA ASP A 34 16.91 -18.71 -6.74
C ASP A 34 17.15 -18.60 -5.22
N SER A 35 18.31 -18.09 -4.83
CA SER A 35 18.75 -18.06 -3.43
C SER A 35 17.87 -17.17 -2.55
N GLU A 36 17.45 -16.00 -3.03
CA GLU A 36 16.57 -15.10 -2.29
C GLU A 36 15.16 -15.68 -2.16
N THR A 37 14.60 -16.24 -3.23
CA THR A 37 13.27 -16.85 -3.16
C THR A 37 13.29 -18.06 -2.23
N ALA A 38 14.26 -18.96 -2.37
CA ALA A 38 14.41 -20.13 -1.52
C ALA A 38 14.59 -19.71 -0.05
N GLY A 39 15.43 -18.71 0.23
CA GLY A 39 15.63 -18.15 1.57
C GLY A 39 14.35 -17.60 2.20
N LEU A 40 13.51 -16.91 1.42
CA LEU A 40 12.22 -16.40 1.91
C LEU A 40 11.19 -17.52 2.16
N ILE A 41 11.18 -18.57 1.34
CA ILE A 41 10.32 -19.74 1.58
C ILE A 41 10.78 -20.50 2.83
N ASP A 42 12.09 -20.70 2.99
CA ASP A 42 12.66 -21.32 4.19
C ASP A 42 12.31 -20.52 5.45
N LYS A 43 12.49 -19.19 5.39
CA LYS A 43 12.08 -18.27 6.45
C LYS A 43 10.59 -18.44 6.78
N TYR A 44 9.71 -18.43 5.78
CA TYR A 44 8.28 -18.66 6.00
C TYR A 44 8.01 -19.98 6.73
N ILE A 45 8.69 -21.07 6.36
CA ILE A 45 8.54 -22.38 7.01
C ILE A 45 9.05 -22.32 8.46
N SER A 46 10.28 -21.85 8.66
CA SER A 46 10.95 -21.74 9.96
C SER A 46 10.17 -20.88 10.96
N TYR A 47 9.53 -19.81 10.48
CA TYR A 47 8.69 -18.93 11.29
C TYR A 47 7.20 -19.34 11.30
N LYS A 48 6.90 -20.61 11.04
CA LYS A 48 5.55 -21.22 11.14
C LYS A 48 4.49 -20.47 10.34
N GLY A 49 4.84 -20.12 9.11
CA GLY A 49 3.96 -19.47 8.15
C GLY A 49 3.90 -17.95 8.27
N LYS A 50 4.94 -17.32 8.83
CA LYS A 50 5.01 -15.86 9.00
C LYS A 50 6.20 -15.28 8.24
N LEU A 51 6.00 -14.13 7.64
CA LEU A 51 7.03 -13.25 7.09
C LEU A 51 6.77 -11.83 7.58
N THR A 52 7.82 -11.01 7.66
CA THR A 52 7.63 -9.58 7.89
C THR A 52 7.01 -8.94 6.64
N LYS A 53 6.50 -7.70 6.77
CA LYS A 53 5.94 -6.98 5.62
C LYS A 53 6.98 -6.78 4.49
N PRO A 54 8.21 -6.29 4.77
CA PRO A 54 9.25 -6.19 3.74
C PRO A 54 9.60 -7.54 3.10
N ASP A 55 9.73 -8.62 3.89
CA ASP A 55 10.03 -9.95 3.35
C ASP A 55 8.94 -10.45 2.40
N PHE A 56 7.67 -10.19 2.74
CA PHE A 56 6.55 -10.58 1.90
C PHE A 56 6.49 -9.76 0.61
N GLU A 57 6.72 -8.45 0.69
CA GLU A 57 6.75 -7.57 -0.49
C GLU A 57 7.88 -7.97 -1.44
N LEU A 58 9.06 -8.31 -0.89
CA LEU A 58 10.16 -8.87 -1.68
C LEU A 58 9.78 -10.21 -2.33
N LEU A 59 9.13 -11.13 -1.59
CA LEU A 59 8.68 -12.40 -2.15
C LEU A 59 7.65 -12.22 -3.28
N GLU A 60 6.78 -11.20 -3.21
CA GLU A 60 5.84 -10.87 -4.29
C GLU A 60 6.56 -10.44 -5.58
N ILE A 61 7.60 -9.61 -5.45
CA ILE A 61 8.44 -9.17 -6.57
C ILE A 61 9.14 -10.38 -7.20
N LEU A 62 9.88 -11.15 -6.39
CA LEU A 62 10.60 -12.34 -6.84
C LEU A 62 9.66 -13.39 -7.46
N ASN A 63 8.42 -13.50 -6.97
CA ASN A 63 7.42 -14.39 -7.59
C ASN A 63 7.07 -13.98 -9.03
N GLN A 64 6.95 -12.68 -9.30
CA GLN A 64 6.69 -12.19 -10.66
C GLN A 64 7.91 -12.34 -11.57
N GLU A 65 9.11 -12.13 -11.03
CA GLU A 65 10.37 -12.36 -11.75
C GLU A 65 10.53 -13.84 -12.11
N LEU A 66 10.31 -14.76 -11.16
CA LEU A 66 10.28 -16.20 -11.41
C LEU A 66 9.30 -16.58 -12.52
N LYS A 67 8.09 -16.04 -12.49
CA LYS A 67 7.08 -16.27 -13.54
C LYS A 67 7.57 -15.80 -14.92
N THR A 68 8.31 -14.70 -14.95
CA THR A 68 8.84 -14.10 -16.18
C THR A 68 9.98 -14.93 -16.73
N VAL A 69 11.01 -15.18 -15.94
CA VAL A 69 12.17 -16.03 -16.27
C VAL A 69 11.75 -17.43 -16.72
N THR A 70 10.79 -18.04 -16.02
CA THR A 70 10.31 -19.40 -16.34
C THR A 70 9.74 -19.53 -17.76
N LYS A 71 9.24 -18.44 -18.36
CA LYS A 71 8.73 -18.47 -19.74
C LYS A 71 9.85 -18.54 -20.78
N GLU A 72 11.01 -17.99 -20.46
CA GLU A 72 12.18 -17.94 -21.33
C GLU A 72 13.01 -19.23 -21.27
N LEU A 73 12.99 -19.91 -20.11
CA LEU A 73 13.70 -21.16 -19.91
C LEU A 73 13.05 -22.34 -20.66
N LYS A 74 13.85 -23.37 -20.96
CA LYS A 74 13.41 -24.60 -21.64
C LYS A 74 13.88 -25.84 -20.90
N GLY A 75 13.25 -26.98 -21.20
CA GLY A 75 13.66 -28.29 -20.69
C GLY A 75 13.74 -28.35 -19.17
N ILE A 76 14.83 -28.93 -18.66
CA ILE A 76 15.05 -29.16 -17.23
C ILE A 76 15.11 -27.86 -16.42
N TYR A 77 15.66 -26.77 -17.00
CA TYR A 77 15.78 -25.47 -16.35
C TYR A 77 14.41 -24.86 -16.09
N ARG A 78 13.51 -24.95 -17.07
CA ARG A 78 12.13 -24.53 -16.89
C ARG A 78 11.44 -25.32 -15.79
N THR A 79 11.66 -26.63 -15.73
CA THR A 79 11.07 -27.49 -14.68
C THR A 79 11.55 -27.09 -13.29
N TYR A 80 12.85 -26.80 -13.15
CA TYR A 80 13.45 -26.34 -11.89
C TYR A 80 12.79 -25.03 -11.41
N PHE A 81 12.85 -23.99 -12.24
CA PHE A 81 12.30 -22.67 -11.88
C PHE A 81 10.77 -22.66 -11.79
N SER A 82 10.06 -23.51 -12.55
CA SER A 82 8.61 -23.70 -12.38
C SER A 82 8.27 -24.28 -11.02
N THR A 83 9.10 -25.18 -10.49
CA THR A 83 8.89 -25.78 -9.16
C THR A 83 9.06 -24.71 -8.08
N LEU A 84 10.13 -23.92 -8.15
CA LEU A 84 10.37 -22.80 -7.24
C LEU A 84 9.26 -21.74 -7.33
N TRP A 85 8.84 -21.36 -8.53
CA TRP A 85 7.74 -20.43 -8.76
C TRP A 85 6.42 -20.94 -8.13
N ASN A 86 6.10 -22.21 -8.32
CA ASN A 86 4.91 -22.83 -7.75
C ASN A 86 4.95 -22.84 -6.21
N LEU A 87 6.11 -23.07 -5.61
CA LEU A 87 6.30 -22.99 -4.15
C LEU A 87 6.10 -21.57 -3.64
N SER A 88 6.79 -20.60 -4.24
CA SER A 88 6.68 -19.18 -3.92
C SER A 88 5.22 -18.70 -4.06
N ASN A 89 4.53 -19.07 -5.14
CA ASN A 89 3.14 -18.67 -5.38
C ASN A 89 2.17 -19.23 -4.33
N GLN A 90 2.41 -20.44 -3.82
CA GLN A 90 1.61 -21.01 -2.73
C GLN A 90 1.81 -20.23 -1.42
N VAL A 91 3.04 -19.80 -1.11
CA VAL A 91 3.34 -18.97 0.06
C VAL A 91 2.65 -17.61 -0.07
N VAL A 92 2.83 -16.94 -1.22
CA VAL A 92 2.19 -15.64 -1.52
C VAL A 92 0.66 -15.75 -1.39
N SER A 93 0.07 -16.80 -1.95
CA SER A 93 -1.39 -17.02 -1.90
C SER A 93 -1.88 -17.21 -0.46
N LYS A 94 -1.19 -18.01 0.36
CA LYS A 94 -1.57 -18.21 1.77
C LYS A 94 -1.49 -16.91 2.57
N LEU A 95 -0.38 -16.18 2.46
CA LEU A 95 -0.19 -14.92 3.18
C LEU A 95 -1.15 -13.84 2.69
N SER A 96 -1.50 -13.83 1.41
CA SER A 96 -2.49 -12.91 0.84
C SER A 96 -3.90 -13.19 1.32
N GLN A 97 -4.27 -14.47 1.52
CA GLN A 97 -5.56 -14.85 2.12
C GLN A 97 -5.63 -14.40 3.59
N THR A 98 -4.53 -14.54 4.34
CA THR A 98 -4.44 -14.03 5.72
C THR A 98 -4.51 -12.51 5.77
N LYS A 99 -3.85 -11.80 4.83
CA LYS A 99 -3.99 -10.34 4.67
C LYS A 99 -5.42 -9.94 4.33
N ARG A 100 -6.10 -10.63 3.40
CA ARG A 100 -7.52 -10.37 3.09
C ARG A 100 -8.42 -10.53 4.32
N PHE A 101 -8.11 -11.46 5.22
CA PHE A 101 -8.86 -11.60 6.48
C PHE A 101 -8.64 -10.44 7.46
N LEU A 102 -7.48 -9.76 7.38
CA LEU A 102 -7.15 -8.60 8.21
C LEU A 102 -7.52 -7.25 7.56
N LYS A 103 -7.77 -7.21 6.24
CA LYS A 103 -7.94 -5.96 5.45
C LYS A 103 -9.40 -5.61 5.07
N ASN A 104 -10.41 -6.43 5.41
CA ASN A 104 -11.70 -6.38 4.68
C ASN A 104 -12.98 -5.89 5.37
N THR A 105 -12.92 -5.18 6.50
CA THR A 105 -14.13 -4.47 6.99
C THR A 105 -13.80 -3.10 7.52
N LYS A 106 -12.81 -3.02 8.41
CA LYS A 106 -12.43 -1.75 9.03
C LYS A 106 -11.78 -0.79 8.04
N ASP A 107 -10.89 -1.26 7.16
CA ASP A 107 -10.21 -0.41 6.18
C ASP A 107 -11.14 0.06 5.06
N GLU A 108 -12.07 -0.78 4.60
CA GLU A 108 -13.08 -0.37 3.62
C GLU A 108 -14.08 0.65 4.21
N GLU A 109 -14.49 0.45 5.46
CA GLU A 109 -15.36 1.40 6.17
C GLU A 109 -14.64 2.72 6.41
N ILE A 110 -13.37 2.69 6.86
CA ILE A 110 -12.52 3.86 7.02
C ILE A 110 -12.33 4.57 5.67
N HIS A 111 -12.08 3.84 4.58
CA HIS A 111 -11.88 4.44 3.26
C HIS A 111 -13.18 5.05 2.69
N ARG A 112 -14.33 4.40 2.89
CA ARG A 112 -15.64 4.96 2.52
C ARG A 112 -15.96 6.21 3.34
N LYS A 113 -15.74 6.16 4.65
CA LYS A 113 -15.96 7.30 5.56
C LYS A 113 -15.01 8.45 5.23
N TRP A 114 -13.74 8.17 4.94
CA TRP A 114 -12.75 9.12 4.45
C TRP A 114 -13.23 9.80 3.16
N LYS A 115 -13.58 9.02 2.13
CA LYS A 115 -13.99 9.57 0.83
C LYS A 115 -15.25 10.43 0.94
N LYS A 116 -16.22 10.01 1.75
CA LYS A 116 -17.45 10.77 2.01
C LYS A 116 -17.14 12.08 2.74
N ASN A 117 -16.41 12.01 3.85
CA ASN A 117 -16.13 13.17 4.70
C ASN A 117 -15.20 14.17 4.02
N PHE A 118 -14.20 13.69 3.29
CA PHE A 118 -13.29 14.53 2.52
C PHE A 118 -14.04 15.29 1.41
N LYS A 119 -14.98 14.62 0.72
CA LYS A 119 -15.85 15.27 -0.27
C LYS A 119 -16.69 16.40 0.35
N ILE A 120 -17.31 16.16 1.51
CA ILE A 120 -18.11 17.15 2.22
C ILE A 120 -17.26 18.37 2.64
N ILE A 121 -16.06 18.12 3.19
CA ILE A 121 -15.14 19.19 3.58
C ILE A 121 -14.75 20.04 2.36
N ARG A 122 -14.43 19.39 1.24
CA ARG A 122 -14.09 20.07 -0.02
C ARG A 122 -15.25 20.92 -0.53
N GLU A 123 -16.48 20.42 -0.50
CA GLU A 123 -17.67 21.20 -0.89
C GLU A 123 -17.82 22.45 -0.02
N ILE A 124 -17.69 22.33 1.30
CA ILE A 124 -17.78 23.47 2.22
C ILE A 124 -16.69 24.52 1.95
N LEU A 125 -15.44 24.08 1.71
CA LEU A 125 -14.32 24.99 1.47
C LEU A 125 -14.38 25.63 0.08
N ASN A 126 -14.83 24.89 -0.94
CA ASN A 126 -15.07 25.43 -2.29
C ASN A 126 -16.26 26.39 -2.33
N GLU A 127 -17.30 26.20 -1.51
CA GLU A 127 -18.40 27.17 -1.39
C GLU A 127 -17.98 28.46 -0.67
N TRP A 128 -17.04 28.34 0.27
CA TRP A 128 -16.50 29.49 0.96
C TRP A 128 -15.57 30.32 0.06
N ASP A 129 -14.74 29.63 -0.73
CA ASP A 129 -13.84 30.17 -1.75
C ASP A 129 -13.12 31.48 -1.34
N PRO A 130 -12.27 31.46 -0.30
CA PRO A 130 -11.61 32.67 0.18
C PRO A 130 -10.69 33.34 -0.86
N LEU A 131 -10.28 32.62 -1.91
CA LEU A 131 -9.49 33.16 -3.03
C LEU A 131 -10.30 33.55 -4.26
N GLY A 132 -11.57 33.11 -4.39
CA GLY A 132 -12.35 33.32 -5.60
C GLY A 132 -11.88 32.47 -6.80
N VAL A 133 -11.26 31.31 -6.55
CA VAL A 133 -10.62 30.47 -7.57
C VAL A 133 -11.20 29.06 -7.66
N ALA A 134 -12.21 28.73 -6.84
CA ALA A 134 -12.80 27.39 -6.80
C ALA A 134 -13.35 26.93 -8.17
N ASP A 135 -13.83 27.85 -9.00
CA ASP A 135 -14.34 27.58 -10.35
C ASP A 135 -13.24 27.49 -11.43
N MET A 136 -12.00 27.88 -11.09
CA MET A 136 -10.88 27.98 -12.04
C MET A 136 -9.84 26.88 -11.84
N VAL A 137 -9.69 26.37 -10.61
CA VAL A 137 -8.63 25.40 -10.25
C VAL A 137 -9.19 24.36 -9.28
N ASP A 138 -9.16 23.10 -9.70
CA ASP A 138 -9.79 22.00 -8.94
C ASP A 138 -9.04 21.62 -7.65
N ASP A 139 -7.72 21.86 -7.58
CA ASP A 139 -6.83 21.32 -6.55
C ASP A 139 -6.29 22.38 -5.56
N GLU A 140 -6.61 23.66 -5.75
CA GLU A 140 -6.07 24.76 -4.94
C GLU A 140 -6.32 24.58 -3.44
N TYR A 141 -7.46 23.95 -3.08
CA TYR A 141 -7.85 23.73 -1.70
C TYR A 141 -7.51 22.32 -1.17
N ASP A 142 -6.84 21.45 -1.93
CA ASP A 142 -6.63 20.06 -1.51
C ASP A 142 -5.78 19.92 -0.23
N ALA A 143 -4.80 20.81 -0.05
CA ALA A 143 -3.98 20.81 1.16
C ALA A 143 -4.77 21.25 2.41
N ILE A 144 -5.62 22.28 2.29
CA ILE A 144 -6.48 22.72 3.40
C ILE A 144 -7.58 21.69 3.69
N ASN A 145 -8.11 21.03 2.66
CA ASN A 145 -9.07 19.91 2.79
C ASN A 145 -8.47 18.78 3.65
N PHE A 146 -7.22 18.41 3.39
CA PHE A 146 -6.52 17.36 4.13
C PHE A 146 -6.27 17.75 5.59
N LEU A 147 -5.83 18.98 5.83
CA LEU A 147 -5.57 19.49 7.18
C LEU A 147 -6.85 19.57 8.02
N ALA A 148 -7.93 20.10 7.44
CA ALA A 148 -9.24 20.15 8.10
C ALA A 148 -9.75 18.74 8.43
N TYR A 149 -9.65 17.80 7.49
CA TYR A 149 -10.03 16.41 7.74
C TYR A 149 -9.20 15.77 8.87
N SER A 150 -7.89 15.98 8.88
CA SER A 150 -7.03 15.45 9.96
C SER A 150 -7.41 16.01 11.32
N ALA A 151 -7.75 17.29 11.41
CA ALA A 151 -8.20 17.91 12.67
C ALA A 151 -9.52 17.30 13.17
N VAL A 152 -10.45 17.01 12.24
CA VAL A 152 -11.74 16.39 12.58
C VAL A 152 -11.56 14.96 13.12
N ILE A 153 -10.66 14.15 12.54
CA ILE A 153 -10.48 12.75 12.94
C ILE A 153 -9.69 12.60 14.25
N ASN A 154 -8.71 13.48 14.52
CA ASN A 154 -7.82 13.31 15.66
C ASN A 154 -8.45 13.70 17.00
N ASN A 155 -9.34 14.69 17.03
CA ASN A 155 -10.07 15.08 18.26
C ASN A 155 -11.41 15.79 17.95
N GLY A 156 -11.61 16.32 16.74
CA GLY A 156 -12.87 16.97 16.36
C GLY A 156 -13.21 18.23 17.17
N GLU A 157 -12.25 18.75 17.93
CA GLU A 157 -12.43 20.00 18.65
C GLU A 157 -12.47 21.17 17.66
N LEU A 158 -13.42 22.07 17.86
CA LEU A 158 -13.64 23.20 16.95
C LEU A 158 -12.37 24.06 16.82
N LYS A 159 -11.63 24.23 17.93
CA LYS A 159 -10.38 24.97 17.99
C LYS A 159 -9.31 24.39 17.07
N GLU A 160 -9.17 23.06 17.03
CA GLU A 160 -8.18 22.39 16.17
C GLU A 160 -8.52 22.55 14.69
N ILE A 161 -9.81 22.47 14.34
CA ILE A 161 -10.28 22.69 12.95
C ILE A 161 -10.02 24.15 12.54
N LYS A 162 -10.34 25.12 13.40
CA LYS A 162 -10.05 26.55 13.17
C LYS A 162 -8.56 26.80 12.95
N ASN A 163 -7.71 26.23 13.82
CA ASN A 163 -6.26 26.36 13.73
C ASN A 163 -5.69 25.76 12.43
N ALA A 164 -6.22 24.62 11.99
CA ALA A 164 -5.80 23.98 10.75
C ALA A 164 -6.11 24.85 9.52
N ILE A 165 -7.35 25.37 9.44
CA ILE A 165 -7.80 26.25 8.35
C ILE A 165 -7.03 27.57 8.37
N ASN A 166 -7.06 28.29 9.49
CA ASN A 166 -6.40 29.59 9.64
C ASN A 166 -4.89 29.49 9.41
N GLY A 167 -4.26 28.46 9.99
CA GLY A 167 -2.82 28.25 9.87
C GLY A 167 -2.39 28.01 8.44
N TYR A 168 -3.19 27.31 7.62
CA TYR A 168 -2.88 27.12 6.22
C TYR A 168 -3.08 28.40 5.40
N LEU A 169 -4.22 29.08 5.57
CA LEU A 169 -4.54 30.32 4.85
C LEU A 169 -3.49 31.40 5.09
N THR A 170 -3.12 31.63 6.36
CA THR A 170 -2.15 32.67 6.73
C THR A 170 -0.72 32.33 6.29
N LYS A 171 -0.28 31.08 6.46
CA LYS A 171 1.12 30.69 6.21
C LYS A 171 1.42 30.31 4.77
N SER A 172 0.43 29.75 4.06
CA SER A 172 0.65 29.17 2.73
C SER A 172 0.01 30.01 1.63
N MET A 173 -1.11 30.68 1.93
CA MET A 173 -1.86 31.48 0.95
C MET A 173 -1.78 32.99 1.23
N GLU A 174 -1.15 33.40 2.34
CA GLU A 174 -1.06 34.79 2.78
C GLU A 174 -2.42 35.50 2.92
N ILE A 175 -3.48 34.74 3.20
CA ILE A 175 -4.85 35.24 3.39
C ILE A 175 -5.14 35.44 4.87
N ASN A 176 -5.67 36.62 5.20
CA ASN A 176 -6.20 36.92 6.52
C ASN A 176 -7.72 36.91 6.50
N ALA A 177 -8.32 35.72 6.60
CA ALA A 177 -9.76 35.57 6.77
C ALA A 177 -10.22 36.07 8.15
N SER A 178 -11.47 36.53 8.27
CA SER A 178 -11.97 37.00 9.56
C SER A 178 -12.18 35.82 10.53
N GLU A 179 -11.98 36.07 11.83
CA GLU A 179 -12.18 35.05 12.86
C GLU A 179 -13.62 34.48 12.83
N ASN A 180 -14.59 35.32 12.47
CA ASN A 180 -15.99 34.92 12.34
C ASN A 180 -16.20 33.94 11.17
N ASP A 181 -15.57 34.20 10.02
CA ASP A 181 -15.67 33.31 8.84
C ASP A 181 -15.02 31.96 9.15
N ILE A 182 -13.81 31.97 9.74
CA ILE A 182 -13.09 30.75 10.10
C ILE A 182 -13.91 29.93 11.11
N GLU A 183 -14.55 30.58 12.08
CA GLU A 183 -15.41 29.90 13.04
C GLU A 183 -16.67 29.31 12.39
N GLU A 184 -17.31 30.03 11.48
CA GLU A 184 -18.47 29.54 10.74
C GLU A 184 -18.11 28.28 9.93
N ILE A 185 -17.03 28.33 9.16
CA ILE A 185 -16.57 27.22 8.31
C ILE A 185 -16.15 26.02 9.16
N ALA A 186 -15.41 26.24 10.25
CA ALA A 186 -15.03 25.17 11.15
C ALA A 186 -16.25 24.48 11.79
N ARG A 187 -17.31 25.24 12.12
CA ARG A 187 -18.57 24.68 12.61
C ARG A 187 -19.31 23.88 11.53
N LYS A 188 -19.37 24.39 10.30
CA LYS A 188 -19.95 23.68 9.15
C LYS A 188 -19.25 22.33 8.93
N ILE A 189 -17.92 22.32 8.90
CA ILE A 189 -17.11 21.10 8.74
C ILE A 189 -17.37 20.13 9.89
N LYS A 190 -17.33 20.61 11.14
CA LYS A 190 -17.55 19.77 12.32
C LYS A 190 -18.92 19.08 12.29
N ASN A 191 -19.98 19.86 12.04
CA ASN A 191 -21.37 19.37 12.05
C ASN A 191 -21.68 18.43 10.87
N ALA A 192 -20.98 18.57 9.74
CA ALA A 192 -21.24 17.77 8.55
C ALA A 192 -20.50 16.41 8.57
N VAL A 193 -19.48 16.27 9.42
CA VAL A 193 -18.58 15.10 9.45
C VAL A 193 -18.77 14.22 10.70
N GLN A 194 -19.30 14.79 11.79
CA GLN A 194 -19.60 14.08 13.06
C GLN A 194 -21.10 13.78 13.19
#